data_AF-A0A2G8S9L1-F1
#
_entry.id   AF-A0A2G8S9L1-F1
#
_cell.length_a   1.000
_cell.length_b   1.000
_cell.length_c   1.000
_cell.angle_alpha   90.00
_cell.angle_beta   90.00
_cell.angle_gamma   90.00
#
_symmetry.space_group_name_H-M   'P 1'
#
loop_
_entity.id
_entity.type
_entity.pdbx_description
1 polymer ?
#
loop_
_entity_poly.entity_id
_entity_poly.type
_entity_poly.pdbx_seq_one_letter_code
_entity_poly.pdbx_strand_id
1 'polypeptide(L)'
;MTIRYKLSSIVNDTHQSVAANLVVGERMLPHIFIRAASSQPIEIHDMLPADTRFKILVFAGNMADVADRAKLETLGDELNKPDSFMRRYGRSEGGKWQVFDLVCFSAAKKDAVSFFDFPEFFRWHWTKALPDDKDMHGRSGGGGYAKFGIDENAGAIVVVRPDGYIGTIAPLEDVAFLNAYFAAFLLHYSSSTAFLNGCAT
;
A
#
# COMPACT_ATOMS: atom_id res chain seq x y z
N MET A 1 17.50 -19.15 8.34
CA MET A 1 17.92 -17.81 8.83
C MET A 1 17.29 -16.79 7.91
N THR A 2 16.35 -16.01 8.41
CA THR A 2 15.72 -14.91 7.66
C THR A 2 16.58 -13.66 7.82
N ILE A 3 16.81 -12.93 6.73
CA ILE A 3 17.53 -11.65 6.76
C ILE A 3 16.61 -10.61 7.38
N ARG A 4 17.09 -9.93 8.44
CA ARG A 4 16.41 -8.79 9.06
C ARG A 4 17.34 -7.59 9.07
N TYR A 5 16.95 -6.51 8.41
CA TYR A 5 17.67 -5.25 8.44
C TYR A 5 17.53 -4.56 9.80
N LYS A 6 18.59 -3.87 10.23
CA LYS A 6 18.58 -3.03 11.43
C LYS A 6 17.81 -1.73 11.17
N LEU A 7 17.37 -1.09 12.25
CA LEU A 7 16.70 0.21 12.21
C LEU A 7 17.59 1.25 11.51
N SER A 8 16.96 2.00 10.62
CA SER A 8 17.59 3.02 9.78
C SER A 8 16.51 3.98 9.26
N SER A 9 16.88 5.01 8.50
CA SER A 9 15.90 5.94 7.91
C SER A 9 14.85 5.24 7.01
N ILE A 10 15.18 4.07 6.46
CA ILE A 10 14.32 3.27 5.56
C ILE A 10 13.76 2.00 6.23
N VAL A 11 14.02 1.80 7.53
CA VAL A 11 13.51 0.67 8.33
C VAL A 11 13.06 1.22 9.69
N ASN A 12 11.74 1.35 9.87
CA ASN A 12 11.12 1.96 11.04
C ASN A 12 10.03 1.06 11.64
N ASP A 13 10.21 0.62 12.89
CA ASP A 13 9.36 -0.35 13.57
C ASP A 13 8.39 0.25 14.61
N THR A 14 8.19 1.58 14.61
CA THR A 14 7.34 2.28 15.59
C THR A 14 5.95 1.63 15.76
N HIS A 15 5.32 1.17 14.68
CA HIS A 15 3.99 0.57 14.71
C HIS A 15 3.98 -0.94 14.41
N GLN A 16 5.05 -1.66 14.78
CA GLN A 16 5.15 -3.12 14.56
C GLN A 16 3.96 -3.91 15.12
N SER A 17 3.33 -3.43 16.19
CA SER A 17 2.18 -4.09 16.83
C SER A 17 0.93 -4.13 15.96
N VAL A 18 0.82 -3.28 14.93
CA VAL A 18 -0.35 -3.22 14.02
C VAL A 18 -0.39 -4.45 13.10
N ALA A 19 0.76 -5.05 12.81
CA ALA A 19 0.88 -6.28 12.02
C ALA A 19 1.93 -7.18 12.67
N ALA A 20 1.53 -7.89 13.72
CA ALA A 20 2.45 -8.56 14.63
C ALA A 20 3.36 -9.61 13.96
N ASN A 21 2.89 -10.22 12.86
CA ASN A 21 3.65 -11.26 12.16
C ASN A 21 4.46 -10.72 10.97
N LEU A 22 4.25 -9.47 10.56
CA LEU A 22 5.02 -8.82 9.49
C LEU A 22 6.19 -8.04 10.11
N VAL A 23 7.30 -8.73 10.35
CA VAL A 23 8.47 -8.12 11.01
C VAL A 23 9.11 -7.06 10.10
N VAL A 24 9.15 -5.81 10.56
CA VAL A 24 9.83 -4.71 9.88
C VAL A 24 11.32 -5.02 9.71
N GLY A 25 11.82 -4.78 8.51
CA GLY A 25 13.17 -5.12 8.10
C GLY A 25 13.33 -6.55 7.57
N GLU A 26 12.29 -7.39 7.61
CA GLU A 26 12.28 -8.70 6.95
C GLU A 26 11.57 -8.65 5.58
N ARG A 27 11.71 -9.72 4.81
CA ARG A 27 11.05 -9.85 3.51
C ARG A 27 9.54 -10.05 3.71
N MET A 28 8.74 -9.49 2.82
CA MET A 28 7.29 -9.69 2.85
C MET A 28 6.94 -11.19 2.87
N LEU A 29 6.05 -11.59 3.78
CA LEU A 29 5.63 -12.98 3.88
C LEU A 29 4.79 -13.38 2.65
N PRO A 30 5.04 -14.54 2.02
CA PRO A 30 4.24 -15.01 0.92
C PRO A 30 2.82 -15.34 1.39
N HIS A 31 1.81 -14.93 0.64
CA HIS A 31 0.42 -15.29 0.84
C HIS A 31 -0.36 -15.11 -0.46
N ILE A 32 -1.40 -15.92 -0.63
CA ILE A 32 -2.25 -15.88 -1.82
C ILE A 32 -3.51 -15.09 -1.48
N PHE A 33 -3.86 -14.13 -2.33
CA PHE A 33 -5.12 -13.38 -2.27
C PHE A 33 -5.93 -13.62 -3.55
N ILE A 34 -7.19 -13.22 -3.55
CA ILE A 34 -8.06 -13.33 -4.73
C ILE A 34 -8.21 -11.95 -5.36
N ARG A 35 -8.15 -11.86 -6.69
CA ARG A 35 -8.45 -10.59 -7.38
C ARG A 35 -9.94 -10.30 -7.38
N ALA A 36 -10.33 -9.09 -6.95
CA ALA A 36 -11.74 -8.69 -6.99
C ALA A 36 -12.32 -8.71 -8.41
N ALA A 37 -11.54 -8.27 -9.40
CA ALA A 37 -12.01 -8.14 -10.78
C ALA A 37 -12.13 -9.47 -11.56
N SER A 38 -11.29 -10.47 -11.26
CA SER A 38 -11.22 -11.72 -12.05
C SER A 38 -11.37 -13.00 -11.22
N SER A 39 -11.52 -12.90 -9.90
CA SER A 39 -11.56 -14.04 -8.96
C SER A 39 -10.36 -14.99 -9.05
N GLN A 40 -9.23 -14.53 -9.62
CA GLN A 40 -8.02 -15.35 -9.76
C GLN A 40 -7.18 -15.30 -8.48
N PRO A 41 -6.63 -16.45 -8.03
CA PRO A 41 -5.64 -16.48 -6.97
C PRO A 41 -4.32 -15.89 -7.45
N ILE A 42 -3.75 -14.99 -6.65
CA ILE A 42 -2.52 -14.26 -6.93
C ILE A 42 -1.65 -14.28 -5.69
N GLU A 43 -0.36 -14.54 -5.89
CA GLU A 43 0.63 -14.45 -4.82
C GLU A 43 0.99 -12.97 -4.59
N ILE A 44 1.09 -12.55 -3.32
CA ILE A 44 1.41 -11.17 -2.97
C ILE A 44 2.73 -10.68 -3.60
N HIS A 45 3.73 -11.54 -3.73
CA HIS A 45 5.01 -11.26 -4.37
C HIS A 45 4.87 -10.97 -5.87
N ASP A 46 3.84 -11.50 -6.55
CA ASP A 46 3.56 -11.14 -7.94
C ASP A 46 3.13 -9.66 -8.06
N MET A 47 2.58 -9.09 -6.98
CA MET A 47 2.26 -7.66 -6.87
C MET A 47 3.42 -6.80 -6.37
N LEU A 48 4.57 -7.42 -6.08
CA LEU A 48 5.80 -6.76 -5.63
C LEU A 48 6.94 -6.92 -6.67
N PRO A 49 6.75 -6.55 -7.95
CA PRO A 49 7.83 -6.63 -8.93
C PRO A 49 8.96 -5.66 -8.59
N ALA A 50 10.19 -6.02 -8.97
CA ALA A 50 11.40 -5.22 -8.79
C ALA A 50 11.47 -4.05 -9.81
N ASP A 51 10.49 -3.15 -9.76
CA ASP A 51 10.32 -2.01 -10.68
C ASP A 51 10.82 -0.67 -10.12
N THR A 52 11.62 -0.71 -9.05
CA THR A 52 12.13 0.46 -8.28
C THR A 52 11.08 1.26 -7.50
N ARG A 53 9.80 0.87 -7.51
CA ARG A 53 8.72 1.59 -6.82
C ARG A 53 8.46 1.04 -5.43
N PHE A 54 8.15 1.94 -4.50
CA PHE A 54 7.63 1.55 -3.18
C PHE A 54 6.23 0.98 -3.32
N LYS A 55 5.96 -0.12 -2.63
CA LYS A 55 4.65 -0.77 -2.64
C LYS A 55 3.92 -0.41 -1.36
N ILE A 56 2.75 0.18 -1.51
CA ILE A 56 1.87 0.58 -0.40
C ILE A 56 0.74 -0.44 -0.35
N LEU A 57 0.81 -1.33 0.63
CA LEU A 57 -0.19 -2.37 0.84
C LEU A 57 -1.17 -1.87 1.90
N VAL A 58 -2.41 -1.65 1.51
CA VAL A 58 -3.45 -1.09 2.37
C VAL A 58 -4.43 -2.18 2.73
N PHE A 59 -4.38 -2.65 3.97
CA PHE A 59 -5.33 -3.57 4.56
C PHE A 59 -6.48 -2.75 5.14
N ALA A 60 -7.54 -2.61 4.35
CA ALA A 60 -8.63 -1.66 4.59
C ALA A 60 -9.73 -2.18 5.53
N GLY A 61 -9.61 -3.40 6.02
CA GLY A 61 -10.65 -4.07 6.80
C GLY A 61 -11.78 -4.64 5.95
N ASN A 62 -13.02 -4.60 6.43
CA ASN A 62 -14.14 -5.28 5.79
C ASN A 62 -14.92 -4.34 4.86
N MET A 63 -14.65 -4.39 3.55
CA MET A 63 -15.35 -3.54 2.57
C MET A 63 -16.85 -3.83 2.39
N ALA A 64 -17.40 -4.89 3.00
CA ALA A 64 -18.86 -5.06 3.05
C ALA A 64 -19.49 -4.07 4.06
N ASP A 65 -18.74 -3.67 5.09
CA ASP A 65 -19.18 -2.67 6.06
C ASP A 65 -19.13 -1.26 5.44
N VAL A 66 -20.13 -0.44 5.76
CA VAL A 66 -20.20 0.97 5.36
C VAL A 66 -19.18 1.80 6.14
N ALA A 67 -18.92 1.47 7.41
CA ALA A 67 -17.99 2.21 8.25
C ALA A 67 -16.54 2.09 7.72
N ASP A 68 -16.12 0.88 7.39
CA ASP A 68 -14.75 0.64 6.87
C ASP A 68 -14.57 1.24 5.47
N ARG A 69 -15.62 1.24 4.64
CA ARG A 69 -15.60 1.96 3.36
C ARG A 69 -15.40 3.46 3.54
N ALA A 70 -16.12 4.10 4.48
CA ALA A 70 -15.96 5.52 4.78
C ALA A 70 -14.55 5.86 5.30
N LYS A 71 -13.95 4.98 6.13
CA LYS A 71 -12.55 5.12 6.55
C LYS A 71 -11.60 5.08 5.35
N LEU A 72 -11.80 4.14 4.44
CA LEU A 72 -10.97 4.00 3.25
C LEU A 72 -11.13 5.18 2.28
N GLU A 73 -12.34 5.71 2.12
CA GLU A 73 -12.59 6.95 1.37
C GLU A 73 -11.82 8.13 1.97
N THR A 74 -11.93 8.32 3.28
CA THR A 74 -11.20 9.37 4.02
C THR A 74 -9.69 9.23 3.84
N LEU A 75 -9.15 8.00 3.94
CA LEU A 75 -7.74 7.73 3.68
C LEU A 75 -7.36 8.06 2.24
N GLY A 76 -8.21 7.72 1.26
CA GLY A 76 -8.02 8.06 -0.14
C GLY A 76 -7.93 9.56 -0.37
N ASP A 77 -8.80 10.33 0.28
CA ASP A 77 -8.80 11.79 0.23
C ASP A 77 -7.53 12.38 0.86
N GLU A 78 -7.14 11.91 2.05
CA GLU A 78 -5.89 12.32 2.71
C GLU A 78 -4.66 12.03 1.84
N LEU A 79 -4.59 10.85 1.24
CA LEU A 79 -3.49 10.46 0.35
C LEU A 79 -3.47 11.27 -0.96
N ASN A 80 -4.62 11.80 -1.37
CA ASN A 80 -4.76 12.60 -2.59
C ASN A 80 -4.44 14.08 -2.40
N LYS A 81 -4.38 14.57 -1.15
CA LYS A 81 -4.01 15.96 -0.81
C LYS A 81 -2.61 16.33 -1.36
N PRO A 82 -2.38 17.61 -1.70
CA PRO A 82 -1.09 18.05 -2.26
C PRO A 82 0.10 17.82 -1.31
N ASP A 83 -0.13 17.88 0.00
CA ASP A 83 0.92 17.72 1.02
C ASP A 83 1.27 16.25 1.31
N SER A 84 0.45 15.30 0.83
CA SER A 84 0.69 13.86 0.98
C SER A 84 1.95 13.42 0.23
N PHE A 85 2.67 12.45 0.79
CA PHE A 85 3.85 11.83 0.18
C PHE A 85 3.58 11.35 -1.25
N MET A 86 2.36 10.89 -1.55
CA MET A 86 1.99 10.42 -2.88
C MET A 86 1.99 11.54 -3.92
N ARG A 87 1.60 12.76 -3.55
CA ARG A 87 1.63 13.93 -4.44
C ARG A 87 2.98 14.63 -4.42
N ARG A 88 3.57 14.76 -3.23
CA ARG A 88 4.86 15.42 -3.03
C ARG A 88 6.02 14.70 -3.71
N TYR A 89 6.02 13.37 -3.70
CA TYR A 89 7.12 12.56 -4.28
C TYR A 89 6.69 11.77 -5.53
N GLY A 90 5.39 11.62 -5.80
CA GLY A 90 4.91 11.02 -7.04
C GLY A 90 5.14 11.97 -8.21
N ARG A 91 6.14 11.68 -9.06
CA ARG A 91 6.66 12.64 -10.05
C ARG A 91 5.59 13.10 -11.06
N SER A 92 5.15 14.36 -10.87
CA SER A 92 4.55 15.40 -11.76
C SER A 92 3.64 15.01 -12.93
N GLU A 93 2.57 15.81 -13.12
CA GLU A 93 1.53 15.93 -14.18
C GLU A 93 0.94 14.67 -14.85
N GLY A 94 1.54 13.48 -14.70
CA GLY A 94 1.12 12.25 -15.38
C GLY A 94 1.11 10.98 -14.54
N GLY A 95 1.54 10.99 -13.27
CA GLY A 95 1.36 9.78 -12.47
C GLY A 95 2.01 9.77 -11.09
N LYS A 96 1.21 10.01 -10.05
CA LYS A 96 1.48 9.64 -8.65
C LYS A 96 1.97 8.19 -8.49
N TRP A 97 1.69 7.34 -9.48
CA TRP A 97 2.02 5.93 -9.55
C TRP A 97 3.45 5.60 -10.03
N GLN A 98 4.27 6.60 -10.36
CA GLN A 98 5.65 6.37 -10.85
C GLN A 98 6.62 5.96 -9.73
N VAL A 99 6.41 6.48 -8.51
CA VAL A 99 7.26 6.19 -7.35
C VAL A 99 6.59 5.20 -6.39
N PHE A 100 5.26 5.26 -6.34
CA PHE A 100 4.45 4.42 -5.46
C PHE A 100 3.53 3.54 -6.28
N ASP A 101 3.37 2.29 -5.88
CA ASP A 101 2.35 1.41 -6.40
C ASP A 101 1.51 0.91 -5.23
N LEU A 102 0.20 1.12 -5.30
CA LEU A 102 -0.72 0.89 -4.20
C LEU A 102 -1.59 -0.31 -4.50
N VAL A 103 -1.69 -1.22 -3.54
CA VAL A 103 -2.55 -2.41 -3.58
C VAL A 103 -3.44 -2.38 -2.34
N CYS A 104 -4.74 -2.53 -2.53
CA CYS A 104 -5.75 -2.55 -1.48
C CYS A 104 -6.21 -3.98 -1.21
N PHE A 105 -6.29 -4.33 0.07
CA PHE A 105 -6.75 -5.62 0.57
C PHE A 105 -8.01 -5.43 1.42
N SER A 106 -8.94 -6.36 1.32
CA SER A 106 -10.20 -6.36 2.08
C SER A 106 -10.36 -7.70 2.79
N ALA A 107 -10.81 -7.71 4.04
CA ALA A 107 -11.20 -8.93 4.76
C ALA A 107 -12.56 -9.47 4.30
N ALA A 108 -13.28 -8.73 3.45
CA ALA A 108 -14.57 -9.15 2.94
C ALA A 108 -14.46 -10.35 1.99
N LYS A 109 -15.48 -11.22 2.02
CA LYS A 109 -15.63 -12.31 1.04
C LYS A 109 -15.93 -11.75 -0.34
N LYS A 110 -15.48 -12.45 -1.39
CA LYS A 110 -15.65 -12.00 -2.78
C LYS A 110 -17.12 -11.90 -3.21
N ASP A 111 -18.00 -12.71 -2.60
CA ASP A 111 -19.43 -12.70 -2.91
C ASP A 111 -20.16 -11.49 -2.28
N ALA A 112 -19.55 -10.85 -1.28
CA ALA A 112 -20.13 -9.72 -0.56
C ALA A 112 -19.60 -8.36 -1.05
N VAL A 113 -18.51 -8.35 -1.82
CA VAL A 113 -17.82 -7.12 -2.26
C VAL A 113 -17.47 -7.20 -3.73
N SER A 114 -17.95 -6.23 -4.48
CA SER A 114 -17.59 -5.98 -5.86
C SER A 114 -16.34 -5.10 -5.96
N PHE A 115 -15.68 -5.14 -7.10
CA PHE A 115 -14.58 -4.22 -7.42
C PHE A 115 -14.98 -2.73 -7.30
N PHE A 116 -16.26 -2.41 -7.55
CA PHE A 116 -16.77 -1.04 -7.49
C PHE A 116 -17.05 -0.53 -6.07
N ASP A 117 -17.06 -1.43 -5.07
CA ASP A 117 -17.21 -1.02 -3.66
C ASP A 117 -15.92 -0.42 -3.10
N PHE A 118 -14.78 -0.62 -3.78
CA PHE A 118 -13.53 0.05 -3.44
C PHE A 118 -13.53 1.49 -3.95
N PRO A 119 -13.06 2.47 -3.15
CA PRO A 119 -13.00 3.87 -3.57
C PRO A 119 -12.09 4.07 -4.77
N GLU A 120 -12.41 5.05 -5.62
CA GLU A 120 -11.73 5.28 -6.92
C GLU A 120 -10.21 5.33 -6.80
N PHE A 121 -9.72 5.95 -5.72
CA PHE A 121 -8.30 6.07 -5.43
C PHE A 121 -7.57 4.71 -5.35
N PHE A 122 -8.22 3.72 -4.76
CA PHE A 122 -7.68 2.37 -4.54
C PHE A 122 -7.93 1.44 -5.72
N ARG A 123 -8.92 1.74 -6.56
CA ARG A 123 -9.25 1.00 -7.79
C ARG A 123 -8.68 1.62 -9.08
N TRP A 124 -7.56 2.33 -8.98
CA TRP A 124 -6.91 2.97 -10.13
C TRP A 124 -6.50 2.00 -11.25
N HIS A 125 -6.32 0.71 -10.92
CA HIS A 125 -6.15 -0.37 -11.88
C HIS A 125 -6.86 -1.64 -11.39
N TRP A 126 -7.43 -2.41 -12.32
CA TRP A 126 -8.24 -3.60 -12.04
C TRP A 126 -7.50 -4.72 -11.29
N THR A 127 -6.16 -4.68 -11.24
CA THR A 127 -5.34 -5.65 -10.49
C THR A 127 -5.08 -5.28 -9.03
N LYS A 128 -5.52 -4.10 -8.58
CA LYS A 128 -5.06 -3.50 -7.31
C LYS A 128 -6.02 -3.65 -6.14
N ALA A 129 -7.15 -4.33 -6.34
CA ALA A 129 -8.09 -4.68 -5.28
C ALA A 129 -8.11 -6.20 -5.06
N LEU A 130 -7.75 -6.63 -3.85
CA LEU A 130 -7.52 -8.02 -3.49
C LEU A 130 -8.28 -8.40 -2.19
N PRO A 131 -9.50 -8.96 -2.28
CA PRO A 131 -10.16 -9.58 -1.13
C PRO A 131 -9.38 -10.80 -0.59
N ASP A 132 -9.37 -10.93 0.73
CA ASP A 132 -8.84 -12.05 1.50
C ASP A 132 -9.89 -13.15 1.58
N ASP A 133 -10.10 -13.81 0.44
CA ASP A 133 -11.04 -14.92 0.32
C ASP A 133 -10.32 -16.16 -0.25
N LYS A 134 -11.05 -17.27 -0.32
CA LYS A 134 -10.59 -18.50 -0.92
C LYS A 134 -10.96 -18.57 -2.41
N ASP A 135 -10.13 -19.28 -3.15
CA ASP A 135 -10.41 -19.70 -4.51
C ASP A 135 -11.73 -20.49 -4.58
N MET A 136 -12.35 -20.59 -5.76
CA MET A 136 -13.58 -21.35 -6.01
C MET A 136 -13.52 -22.79 -5.51
N HIS A 137 -12.33 -23.39 -5.50
CA HIS A 137 -12.10 -24.75 -5.02
C HIS A 137 -11.74 -24.83 -3.52
N GLY A 138 -11.62 -23.69 -2.82
CA GLY A 138 -11.25 -23.64 -1.41
C GLY A 138 -9.81 -24.08 -1.10
N ARG A 139 -8.97 -24.27 -2.13
CA ARG A 139 -7.60 -24.85 -2.00
C ARG A 139 -6.52 -23.82 -1.66
N SER A 140 -6.72 -22.58 -2.07
CA SER A 140 -5.74 -21.49 -1.95
C SER A 140 -6.42 -20.19 -1.57
N GLY A 141 -5.67 -19.32 -0.90
CA GLY A 141 -6.15 -18.02 -0.42
C GLY A 141 -6.80 -18.07 0.97
N GLY A 142 -7.18 -16.90 1.45
CA GLY A 142 -7.86 -16.71 2.72
C GLY A 142 -6.91 -16.71 3.93
N GLY A 143 -7.25 -15.90 4.93
CA GLY A 143 -6.54 -15.82 6.21
C GLY A 143 -5.24 -15.01 6.12
N GLY A 144 -5.11 -14.14 5.13
CA GLY A 144 -4.01 -13.19 4.99
C GLY A 144 -3.92 -12.23 6.18
N TYR A 145 -5.04 -11.68 6.63
CA TYR A 145 -5.08 -10.81 7.83
C TYR A 145 -4.54 -11.52 9.07
N ALA A 146 -5.06 -12.72 9.37
CA ALA A 146 -4.59 -13.54 10.48
C ALA A 146 -3.12 -13.94 10.34
N LYS A 147 -2.69 -14.31 9.13
CA LYS A 147 -1.29 -14.66 8.84
C LYS A 147 -0.35 -13.49 9.09
N PHE A 148 -0.75 -12.28 8.73
CA PHE A 148 0.02 -11.06 8.92
C PHE A 148 -0.12 -10.46 10.33
N GLY A 149 -1.06 -10.97 11.13
CA GLY A 149 -1.33 -10.48 12.48
C GLY A 149 -1.94 -9.08 12.44
N ILE A 150 -2.76 -8.80 11.43
CA ILE A 150 -3.48 -7.54 11.23
C ILE A 150 -4.93 -7.74 11.70
N ASP A 151 -5.43 -6.81 12.49
CA ASP A 151 -6.84 -6.78 12.90
C ASP A 151 -7.74 -6.39 11.71
N GLU A 152 -8.78 -7.18 11.46
CA GLU A 152 -9.70 -6.98 10.34
C GLU A 152 -10.55 -5.71 10.42
N ASN A 153 -10.69 -5.09 11.60
CA ASN A 153 -11.48 -3.86 11.79
C ASN A 153 -10.60 -2.60 11.90
N ALA A 154 -9.38 -2.75 12.45
CA ALA A 154 -8.43 -1.65 12.56
C ALA A 154 -7.64 -1.44 11.25
N GLY A 155 -7.32 -2.53 10.55
CA GLY A 155 -6.54 -2.50 9.32
C GLY A 155 -5.09 -2.06 9.51
N ALA A 156 -4.37 -1.89 8.40
CA ALA A 156 -2.96 -1.50 8.41
C ALA A 156 -2.51 -0.95 7.06
N ILE A 157 -1.49 -0.11 7.07
CA ILE A 157 -0.70 0.26 5.90
C ILE A 157 0.69 -0.34 6.05
N VAL A 158 1.09 -1.20 5.12
CA VAL A 158 2.41 -1.80 5.08
C VAL A 158 3.17 -1.21 3.90
N VAL A 159 4.32 -0.61 4.18
CA VAL A 159 5.21 -0.07 3.16
C VAL A 159 6.29 -1.10 2.86
N VAL A 160 6.28 -1.61 1.64
CA VAL A 160 7.33 -2.50 1.13
C VAL A 160 8.26 -1.72 0.22
N ARG A 161 9.55 -1.87 0.46
CA ARG A 161 10.62 -1.27 -0.32
C ARG A 161 10.72 -1.94 -1.71
N PRO A 162 11.40 -1.30 -2.68
CA PRO A 162 11.56 -1.87 -4.02
C PRO A 162 12.33 -3.20 -4.09
N ASP A 163 13.02 -3.59 -3.02
CA ASP A 163 13.73 -4.87 -2.87
C ASP A 163 12.86 -6.00 -2.26
N GLY A 164 11.60 -5.70 -1.92
CA GLY A 164 10.64 -6.64 -1.34
C GLY A 164 10.71 -6.78 0.18
N TYR A 165 11.45 -5.90 0.87
CA TYR A 165 11.53 -5.86 2.33
C TYR A 165 10.55 -4.85 2.94
N ILE A 166 10.02 -5.16 4.11
CA ILE A 166 9.12 -4.28 4.84
C ILE A 166 9.95 -3.12 5.41
N GLY A 167 9.64 -1.90 4.96
CA GLY A 167 10.29 -0.67 5.42
C GLY A 167 9.64 -0.12 6.69
N THR A 168 8.31 -0.04 6.71
CA THR A 168 7.55 0.40 7.88
C THR A 168 6.11 -0.09 7.82
N ILE A 169 5.43 -0.05 8.96
CA ILE A 169 4.00 -0.32 9.11
C ILE A 169 3.37 0.90 9.80
N ALA A 170 2.12 1.20 9.48
CA ALA A 170 1.36 2.28 10.08
C ALA A 170 -0.13 1.90 10.24
N PRO A 171 -0.83 2.44 11.23
CA PRO A 171 -2.30 2.43 11.26
C PRO A 171 -2.89 3.15 10.03
N LEU A 172 -4.13 2.82 9.65
CA LEU A 172 -4.82 3.49 8.53
C LEU A 172 -4.98 5.00 8.76
N GLU A 173 -5.09 5.44 10.02
CA GLU A 173 -5.35 6.83 10.38
C GLU A 173 -4.06 7.69 10.43
N ASP A 174 -2.88 7.08 10.47
CA ASP A 174 -1.62 7.78 10.69
C ASP A 174 -0.86 8.08 9.38
N VAL A 175 -1.50 8.85 8.52
CA VAL A 175 -0.89 9.34 7.27
C VAL A 175 0.27 10.30 7.55
N ALA A 176 0.22 11.01 8.67
CA ALA A 176 1.28 11.94 9.09
C ALA A 176 2.62 11.22 9.33
N PHE A 177 2.58 10.04 9.97
CA PHE A 177 3.75 9.20 10.14
C PHE A 177 4.33 8.74 8.78
N LEU A 178 3.49 8.34 7.83
CA LEU A 178 3.95 7.95 6.49
C LEU A 178 4.60 9.13 5.74
N ASN A 179 4.02 10.32 5.87
CA ASN A 179 4.61 11.55 5.31
C ASN A 179 6.00 11.81 5.88
N ALA A 180 6.16 11.69 7.21
CA ALA A 180 7.45 11.85 7.88
C ALA A 180 8.47 10.78 7.46
N TYR A 181 8.03 9.53 7.35
CA TYR A 181 8.87 8.41 6.90
C TYR A 181 9.46 8.67 5.52
N PHE A 182 8.63 8.98 4.53
CA PHE A 182 9.12 9.25 3.17
C PHE A 182 9.93 10.55 3.07
N ALA A 183 9.61 11.57 3.87
CA ALA A 183 10.36 12.82 3.91
C ALA A 183 11.79 12.66 4.42
N ALA A 184 12.08 11.61 5.19
CA ALA A 184 13.42 11.36 5.72
C ALA A 184 14.46 10.97 4.65
N PHE A 185 14.02 10.48 3.48
CA PHE A 185 14.94 9.98 2.45
C PHE A 185 14.54 10.27 1.00
N LEU A 186 13.28 10.65 0.71
CA LEU A 186 12.88 11.06 -0.64
C LEU A 186 13.13 12.56 -0.85
N LEU A 187 13.69 12.87 -2.02
CA LEU A 187 13.89 14.25 -2.45
C LEU A 187 12.64 14.77 -3.16
N HIS A 188 12.27 16.00 -2.83
CA HIS A 188 11.18 16.68 -3.51
C HIS A 188 11.55 16.90 -4.98
N TYR A 189 10.64 16.55 -5.89
CA TYR A 189 10.81 16.90 -7.29
C TYR A 189 10.41 18.36 -7.48
N SER A 190 11.38 19.28 -7.40
CA SER A 190 11.18 20.64 -7.89
C SER A 190 11.25 20.61 -9.41
N SER A 191 10.14 20.91 -10.09
CA SER A 191 10.16 21.24 -11.52
C SER A 191 10.91 22.56 -11.67
N SER A 192 12.23 22.51 -11.78
CA SER A 192 13.03 23.68 -12.13
C SER A 192 12.78 23.98 -13.60
N THR A 193 11.78 24.81 -13.89
CA THR A 193 11.69 25.53 -15.16
C THR A 193 12.74 26.64 -15.16
N ALA A 194 14.01 26.27 -15.21
CA ALA A 194 15.09 27.20 -15.53
C ALA A 194 15.11 27.34 -17.06
N PHE A 195 14.20 28.14 -17.59
CA PHE A 195 14.37 28.66 -18.94
C PHE A 195 15.56 29.60 -18.92
N LEU A 196 16.57 29.22 -19.70
CA LEU A 196 17.66 30.08 -20.12
C LEU A 196 17.08 31.32 -20.80
N ASN A 197 17.05 32.45 -20.10
CA ASN A 197 17.07 33.76 -20.75
C ASN A 197 18.40 34.43 -20.41
N GLY A 198 19.45 33.88 -21.01
CA GLY A 198 20.66 34.63 -21.28
C GLY A 198 20.47 35.45 -22.55
N CYS A 199 20.92 36.71 -22.49
CA CYS A 199 21.36 37.53 -23.61
C CYS A 199 20.31 38.04 -24.62
N ALA A 200 19.95 39.31 -24.47
CA ALA A 200 20.02 40.28 -25.57
C ALA A 200 20.21 41.67 -24.97
N THR A 201 21.42 42.20 -25.14
CA THR A 201 21.79 43.63 -25.07
C THR A 201 21.06 44.45 -26.11
#